data_AF-A0A7G5ILU5-F1
#
_entry.id   AF-A0A7G5ILU5-F1
#
_cell.length_a   1.000
_cell.length_b   1.000
_cell.length_c   1.000
_cell.angle_alpha   90.00
_cell.angle_beta   90.00
_cell.angle_gamma   90.00
#
_symmetry.space_group_name_H-M   'P 1'
#
loop_
_entity.id
_entity.type
_entity.pdbx_description
1 polymer ?
#
loop_
_entity_poly.entity_id
_entity_poly.type
_entity_poly.pdbx_seq_one_letter_code
_entity_poly.pdbx_strand_id
1 'polypeptide(L)'
;MPTPPVLPPAADSASLAWRPFLLLWLKIGALGFGGPAGQIALMHRELVEQRGWLDDARFLRALNFCMLLPGPEAQQLATWCGWRLKGTRGGLAAGLLFVLPGALVLALLTGLYLSVGNVAGVRAALFGVQAVVLALVALALSRVAAKALRDRLAWALAIMAFVLLFFFAVPFPLVVLAAGVAGWLFGPRLPAEPVPDRGNWGRSARSALFWAGLWAAPLAGLALWLGPAHGMTTLGLFFAKMATVTFGGAYAAMAWVTQAAVETHGWLNAREMLIGLGLAESTPGPLVLVFQFVGGLAGARIAGPWDAAWVGVLLGMVLVLWVTFVPSFLWIFALAPHLDGLAARPGLARALSGISAAVVGVMANLALWFALHLLFHTVEAEQWGLLRLWRPTGEFDPSAAGIALIAWALLGAAKRPMGVVILLGAGAGWGLYALGVATPI
;
A
#
# COMPACT_ATOMS: atom_id res chain seq x y z
N MET A 1 3.54 -22.00 -42.52
CA MET A 1 3.45 -20.78 -41.68
C MET A 1 4.86 -20.43 -41.24
N PRO A 2 5.35 -19.19 -41.44
CA PRO A 2 6.67 -18.82 -40.96
C PRO A 2 6.68 -18.91 -39.44
N THR A 3 7.71 -19.56 -38.90
CA THR A 3 8.01 -19.61 -37.47
C THR A 3 7.97 -18.20 -36.89
N PRO A 4 7.25 -17.96 -35.77
CA PRO A 4 7.31 -16.64 -35.12
C PRO A 4 8.78 -16.33 -34.79
N PRO A 5 9.23 -15.08 -34.97
CA PRO A 5 10.61 -14.72 -34.68
C PRO A 5 10.90 -15.06 -33.22
N VAL A 6 11.86 -15.95 -32.99
CA VAL A 6 12.48 -16.12 -31.68
C VAL A 6 13.22 -14.81 -31.44
N LEU A 7 12.59 -13.89 -30.72
CA LEU A 7 13.22 -12.65 -30.27
C LEU A 7 14.55 -13.01 -29.58
N PRO A 8 15.63 -12.28 -29.87
CA PRO A 8 16.93 -12.55 -29.26
C PRO A 8 16.81 -12.62 -27.73
N PRO A 9 17.59 -13.49 -27.07
CA PRO A 9 17.66 -13.47 -25.62
C PRO A 9 17.99 -12.03 -25.17
N ALA A 10 17.29 -11.56 -24.13
CA ALA A 10 17.61 -10.26 -23.53
C ALA A 10 19.12 -10.22 -23.23
N ALA A 11 19.76 -9.08 -23.53
CA ALA A 11 21.19 -8.81 -23.38
C ALA A 11 21.86 -9.71 -22.34
N ASP A 12 22.92 -10.45 -22.73
CA ASP A 12 23.60 -11.49 -21.94
C ASP A 12 23.53 -11.21 -20.43
N SER A 13 22.54 -11.79 -19.76
CA SER A 13 22.27 -11.57 -18.33
C SER A 13 23.47 -11.97 -17.45
N ALA A 14 24.35 -12.81 -17.99
CA ALA A 14 25.65 -13.19 -17.43
C ALA A 14 26.67 -12.04 -17.39
N SER A 15 26.56 -11.03 -18.25
CA SER A 15 27.50 -9.90 -18.37
C SER A 15 27.18 -8.71 -17.45
N LEU A 16 25.96 -8.66 -16.88
CA LEU A 16 25.56 -7.53 -16.04
C LEU A 16 26.34 -7.55 -14.72
N ALA A 17 27.18 -6.54 -14.46
CA ALA A 17 27.88 -6.44 -13.18
C ALA A 17 26.92 -6.23 -11.99
N TRP A 18 27.24 -6.82 -10.82
CA TRP A 18 26.41 -6.71 -9.61
C TRP A 18 26.34 -5.29 -9.05
N ARG A 19 27.45 -4.56 -9.01
CA ARG A 19 27.48 -3.21 -8.42
C ARG A 19 26.54 -2.22 -9.12
N PRO A 20 26.54 -2.06 -10.47
CA PRO A 20 25.57 -1.21 -11.15
C PRO A 20 24.12 -1.64 -10.93
N PHE A 21 23.87 -2.95 -10.86
CA PHE A 21 22.55 -3.49 -10.56
C PHE A 21 22.06 -3.09 -9.15
N LEU A 22 22.89 -3.27 -8.13
CA LEU A 22 22.56 -2.91 -6.75
C LEU A 22 22.37 -1.40 -6.59
N LEU A 23 23.25 -0.60 -7.19
CA LEU A 23 23.14 0.86 -7.17
C LEU A 23 21.87 1.36 -7.85
N LEU A 24 21.43 0.71 -8.94
CA LEU A 24 20.17 1.04 -9.58
C LEU A 24 18.99 0.79 -8.64
N TRP A 25 18.90 -0.39 -8.03
CA TRP A 25 17.78 -0.69 -7.14
C TRP A 25 17.77 0.18 -5.88
N LEU A 26 18.96 0.52 -5.35
CA LEU A 26 19.09 1.50 -4.28
C LEU A 26 18.59 2.89 -4.72
N LYS A 27 18.94 3.33 -5.94
CA LYS A 27 18.45 4.58 -6.53
C LYS A 27 16.93 4.56 -6.68
N ILE A 28 16.36 3.49 -7.23
CA ILE A 28 14.90 3.35 -7.40
C ILE A 28 14.21 3.37 -6.03
N GLY A 29 14.73 2.65 -5.04
CA GLY A 29 14.18 2.65 -3.67
C GLY A 29 14.30 4.00 -2.96
N ALA A 30 15.39 4.74 -3.17
CA ALA A 30 15.63 6.05 -2.55
C ALA A 30 14.94 7.22 -3.27
N LEU A 31 14.58 7.07 -4.55
CA LEU A 31 13.95 8.11 -5.38
C LEU A 31 12.51 7.77 -5.78
N GLY A 32 11.97 6.65 -5.32
CA GLY A 32 10.65 6.14 -5.65
C GLY A 32 9.51 6.93 -5.00
N PHE A 33 9.43 8.24 -5.27
CA PHE A 33 8.34 9.11 -4.83
C PHE A 33 7.15 9.08 -5.81
N GLY A 34 5.98 9.52 -5.34
CA GLY A 34 4.80 9.72 -6.19
C GLY A 34 3.88 8.49 -6.29
N GLY A 35 3.88 7.65 -5.26
CA GLY A 35 3.00 6.48 -5.16
C GLY A 35 3.33 5.38 -6.19
N PRO A 36 2.45 4.37 -6.32
CA PRO A 36 2.70 3.22 -7.19
C PRO A 36 2.95 3.60 -8.65
N ALA A 37 2.19 4.56 -9.19
CA ALA A 37 2.35 5.02 -10.57
C ALA A 37 3.72 5.68 -10.81
N GLY A 38 4.19 6.54 -9.89
CA GLY A 38 5.51 7.16 -9.98
C GLY A 38 6.64 6.13 -9.90
N GLN A 39 6.50 5.14 -9.02
CA GLN A 39 7.47 4.06 -8.85
C GLN A 39 7.53 3.14 -10.08
N ILE A 40 6.39 2.76 -10.64
CA ILE A 40 6.30 1.96 -11.85
C ILE A 40 6.88 2.73 -13.04
N ALA A 41 6.58 4.02 -13.18
CA ALA A 41 7.14 4.87 -14.23
C ALA A 41 8.67 5.01 -14.08
N LEU A 42 9.19 5.16 -12.87
CA LEU A 42 10.63 5.20 -12.61
C LEU A 42 11.30 3.87 -12.98
N MET A 43 10.71 2.75 -12.59
CA MET A 43 11.21 1.42 -12.96
C MET A 43 11.20 1.20 -14.47
N HIS A 44 10.12 1.60 -15.14
CA HIS A 44 10.00 1.50 -16.60
C HIS A 44 11.06 2.35 -17.30
N ARG A 45 11.17 3.63 -16.94
CA ARG A 45 12.19 4.54 -17.48
C ARG A 45 13.61 3.99 -17.31
N GLU A 46 13.96 3.49 -16.12
CA GLU A 46 15.31 2.98 -15.87
C GLU A 46 15.58 1.65 -16.56
N LEU A 47 14.66 0.68 -16.48
CA LEU A 47 14.88 -0.70 -16.94
C LEU A 47 14.61 -0.89 -18.44
N VAL A 48 13.61 -0.19 -18.98
CA VAL A 48 13.17 -0.30 -20.37
C VAL A 48 13.80 0.79 -21.21
N GLU A 49 13.54 2.06 -20.90
CA GLU A 49 13.92 3.17 -21.79
C GLU A 49 15.42 3.48 -21.76
N GLN A 50 16.00 3.63 -20.56
CA GLN A 50 17.40 4.08 -20.42
C GLN A 50 18.41 2.95 -20.59
N ARG A 51 18.12 1.76 -20.06
CA ARG A 51 19.07 0.65 -20.01
C ARG A 51 18.77 -0.45 -21.02
N GLY A 52 17.55 -0.55 -21.53
CA GLY A 52 17.13 -1.62 -22.44
C GLY A 52 17.30 -3.02 -21.85
N TRP A 53 17.28 -3.16 -20.51
CA TRP A 53 17.43 -4.45 -19.83
C TRP A 53 16.18 -5.32 -19.96
N LEU A 54 15.02 -4.69 -20.14
CA LEU A 54 13.74 -5.34 -20.39
C LEU A 54 13.05 -4.66 -21.57
N ASP A 55 12.27 -5.43 -22.34
CA ASP A 55 11.38 -4.87 -23.35
C ASP A 55 10.05 -4.41 -22.72
N ASP A 56 9.40 -3.46 -23.40
CA ASP A 56 8.15 -2.83 -22.94
C ASP A 56 7.04 -3.86 -22.73
N ALA A 57 6.87 -4.78 -23.69
CA ALA A 57 5.82 -5.78 -23.64
C ALA A 57 5.98 -6.75 -22.45
N ARG A 58 7.21 -7.16 -22.12
CA ARG A 58 7.53 -7.99 -20.95
C ARG A 58 7.29 -7.23 -19.65
N PHE A 59 7.69 -5.97 -19.58
CA PHE A 59 7.47 -5.14 -18.41
C PHE A 59 5.96 -4.98 -18.12
N LEU A 60 5.17 -4.63 -19.14
CA LEU A 60 3.72 -4.47 -19.00
C LEU A 60 3.01 -5.78 -18.67
N ARG A 61 3.43 -6.90 -19.27
CA ARG A 61 2.91 -8.23 -18.89
C ARG A 61 3.22 -8.57 -17.43
N ALA A 62 4.43 -8.29 -16.96
CA ALA A 62 4.81 -8.48 -15.57
C ALA A 62 4.01 -7.58 -14.62
N LEU A 63 3.77 -6.32 -15.00
CA LEU A 63 2.94 -5.41 -14.23
C LEU A 63 1.51 -5.94 -14.09
N ASN A 64 0.88 -6.34 -15.20
CA ASN A 64 -0.47 -6.93 -15.18
C ASN A 64 -0.52 -8.21 -14.32
N PHE A 65 0.56 -9.00 -14.35
CA PHE A 65 0.69 -10.18 -13.50
C PHE A 65 0.81 -9.83 -12.02
N CYS A 66 1.63 -8.84 -11.65
CA CYS A 66 1.75 -8.41 -10.25
C CYS A 66 0.43 -7.83 -9.72
N MET A 67 -0.42 -7.25 -10.57
CA MET A 67 -1.78 -6.84 -10.19
C MET A 67 -2.73 -8.01 -9.90
N LEU A 68 -2.41 -9.24 -10.34
CA LEU A 68 -3.14 -10.47 -10.00
C LEU A 68 -2.79 -11.04 -8.64
N LEU A 69 -1.67 -10.60 -8.06
CA LEU A 69 -1.13 -11.16 -6.84
C LEU A 69 -1.47 -10.25 -5.65
N PRO A 70 -1.76 -10.82 -4.47
CA PRO A 70 -2.01 -9.99 -3.30
C PRO A 70 -0.70 -9.36 -2.81
N GLY A 71 -0.77 -8.11 -2.36
CA GLY A 71 0.35 -7.35 -1.81
C GLY A 71 0.81 -6.14 -2.65
N PRO A 72 1.96 -5.52 -2.27
CA PRO A 72 2.46 -4.30 -2.93
C PRO A 72 2.98 -4.56 -4.35
N GLU A 73 2.17 -4.22 -5.35
CA GLU A 73 2.44 -4.42 -6.78
C GLU A 73 3.82 -3.93 -7.24
N ALA A 74 4.27 -2.75 -6.77
CA ALA A 74 5.54 -2.16 -7.20
C ALA A 74 6.75 -2.96 -6.68
N GLN A 75 6.68 -3.48 -5.45
CA GLN A 75 7.74 -4.32 -4.89
C GLN A 75 7.76 -5.72 -5.53
N GLN A 76 6.59 -6.26 -5.87
CA GLN A 76 6.49 -7.51 -6.63
C GLN A 76 7.09 -7.34 -8.03
N LEU A 77 6.78 -6.25 -8.72
CA LEU A 77 7.37 -5.93 -10.02
C LEU A 77 8.89 -5.74 -9.91
N ALA A 78 9.38 -5.06 -8.88
CA ALA A 78 10.81 -4.93 -8.60
C ALA A 78 11.48 -6.30 -8.43
N THR A 79 10.85 -7.18 -7.63
CA THR A 79 11.34 -8.54 -7.37
C THR A 79 11.33 -9.38 -8.65
N TRP A 80 10.29 -9.27 -9.47
CA TRP A 80 10.20 -9.95 -10.75
C TRP A 80 11.27 -9.46 -11.72
N CYS A 81 11.45 -8.14 -11.88
CA CYS A 81 12.48 -7.55 -12.73
C CYS A 81 13.88 -8.01 -12.29
N GLY A 82 14.18 -7.96 -10.99
CA GLY A 82 15.43 -8.49 -10.45
C GLY A 82 15.61 -9.98 -10.70
N TRP A 83 14.54 -10.76 -10.55
CA TRP A 83 14.55 -12.21 -10.81
C TRP A 83 14.82 -12.54 -12.27
N ARG A 84 14.22 -11.80 -13.20
CA ARG A 84 14.47 -11.97 -14.64
C ARG A 84 15.89 -11.63 -15.04
N LEU A 85 16.50 -10.63 -14.40
CA LEU A 85 17.85 -10.18 -14.76
C LEU A 85 18.96 -11.02 -14.11
N LYS A 86 18.77 -11.49 -12.87
CA LYS A 86 19.83 -12.13 -12.08
C LYS A 86 19.36 -13.34 -11.24
N GLY A 87 18.23 -13.96 -11.61
CA GLY A 87 17.65 -15.09 -10.90
C GLY A 87 17.22 -14.73 -9.47
N THR A 88 17.04 -15.73 -8.60
CA THR A 88 16.50 -15.55 -7.23
C THR A 88 17.29 -14.53 -6.41
N ARG A 89 18.63 -14.52 -6.50
CA ARG A 89 19.48 -13.53 -5.81
C ARG A 89 19.22 -12.11 -6.32
N GLY A 90 19.02 -11.95 -7.63
CA GLY A 90 18.62 -10.68 -8.24
C GLY A 90 17.27 -10.20 -7.75
N GLY A 91 16.27 -11.10 -7.70
CA GLY A 91 14.94 -10.79 -7.21
C GLY A 91 14.94 -10.36 -5.74
N LEU A 92 15.70 -11.06 -4.90
CA LEU A 92 15.86 -10.69 -3.49
C LEU A 92 16.51 -9.31 -3.33
N ALA A 93 17.63 -9.08 -4.01
CA ALA A 93 18.33 -7.80 -3.94
C ALA A 93 17.44 -6.65 -4.44
N ALA A 94 16.74 -6.82 -5.56
CA ALA A 94 15.84 -5.82 -6.13
C ALA A 94 14.67 -5.50 -5.20
N GLY A 95 13.96 -6.54 -4.72
CA GLY A 95 12.82 -6.37 -3.82
C GLY A 95 13.20 -5.74 -2.49
N LEU A 96 14.34 -6.12 -1.90
CA LEU A 96 14.81 -5.56 -0.64
C LEU A 96 15.28 -4.11 -0.79
N LEU A 97 16.13 -3.81 -1.79
CA LEU A 97 16.63 -2.45 -2.02
C LEU A 97 15.54 -1.48 -2.47
N PHE A 98 14.42 -1.97 -2.99
CA PHE A 98 13.24 -1.17 -3.27
C PHE A 98 12.52 -0.70 -1.99
N VAL A 99 12.53 -1.51 -0.92
CA VAL A 99 11.78 -1.25 0.33
C VAL A 99 12.65 -0.61 1.40
N LEU A 100 13.87 -1.11 1.59
CA LEU A 100 14.73 -0.78 2.72
C LEU A 100 15.03 0.72 2.88
N PRO A 101 15.35 1.50 1.82
CA PRO A 101 15.61 2.92 1.97
C PRO A 101 14.42 3.67 2.58
N GLY A 102 13.22 3.42 2.06
CA GLY A 102 11.99 3.99 2.58
C GLY A 102 11.70 3.53 4.01
N ALA A 103 11.87 2.24 4.28
CA ALA A 103 11.64 1.68 5.61
C ALA A 103 12.57 2.28 6.68
N LEU A 104 13.82 2.59 6.33
CA LEU A 104 14.76 3.25 7.24
C LEU A 104 14.38 4.71 7.50
N VAL A 105 13.99 5.45 6.45
CA VAL A 105 13.53 6.83 6.61
C VAL A 105 12.26 6.86 7.47
N LEU A 106 11.30 5.97 7.20
CA LEU A 106 10.05 5.94 7.97
C LEU A 106 10.27 5.46 9.41
N ALA A 107 11.20 4.54 9.67
CA ALA A 107 11.59 4.17 11.03
C ALA A 107 12.11 5.40 11.80
N LEU A 108 12.99 6.18 11.17
CA LEU A 108 13.52 7.42 11.75
C LEU A 108 12.40 8.43 12.03
N LEU A 109 11.52 8.68 11.04
CA LEU A 109 10.40 9.61 11.20
C LEU A 109 9.43 9.16 12.28
N THR A 110 9.20 7.85 12.42
CA THR A 110 8.36 7.31 13.50
C THR A 110 9.02 7.52 14.86
N GLY A 111 10.33 7.31 14.97
CA GLY A 111 11.07 7.61 16.21
C GLY A 111 11.07 9.11 16.55
N LEU A 112 11.19 9.99 15.56
CA LEU A 112 11.05 11.43 15.74
C LEU A 112 9.63 11.79 16.19
N TYR A 113 8.60 11.22 15.58
CA TYR A 113 7.22 11.42 16.00
C TYR A 113 7.00 11.02 17.47
N LEU A 114 7.49 9.85 17.89
CA LEU A 114 7.33 9.37 19.26
C LEU A 114 8.11 10.19 20.31
N SER A 115 9.18 10.89 19.89
CA SER A 115 10.03 11.68 20.79
C SER A 115 9.62 13.15 20.87
N VAL A 116 9.29 13.79 19.74
CA VAL A 116 9.00 15.24 19.67
C VAL A 116 7.63 15.57 19.07
N GLY A 117 6.82 14.59 18.69
CA GLY A 117 5.50 14.82 18.07
C GLY A 117 4.51 15.59 18.96
N ASN A 118 4.69 15.53 20.29
CA ASN A 118 3.84 16.26 21.23
C ASN A 118 4.23 17.73 21.41
N VAL A 119 5.39 18.16 20.91
CA VAL A 119 5.81 19.57 20.93
C VAL A 119 4.82 20.39 20.09
N ALA A 120 4.27 21.47 20.65
CA ALA A 120 3.16 22.21 20.06
C ALA A 120 3.42 22.67 18.61
N GLY A 121 4.62 23.17 18.32
CA GLY A 121 5.00 23.54 16.95
C GLY A 121 5.08 22.35 15.99
N VAL A 122 5.57 21.20 16.45
CA VAL A 122 5.63 19.97 15.63
C VAL A 122 4.21 19.45 15.37
N ARG A 123 3.34 19.45 16.38
CA ARG A 123 1.93 19.07 16.25
C ARG A 123 1.21 19.95 15.23
N ALA A 124 1.43 21.26 15.28
CA ALA A 124 0.87 22.21 14.31
C ALA A 124 1.36 21.96 12.89
N ALA A 125 2.65 21.65 12.71
CA ALA A 125 3.18 21.28 11.41
C ALA A 125 2.55 19.97 10.90
N LEU A 126 2.43 18.96 11.76
CA LEU A 126 1.79 17.69 11.41
C LEU A 126 0.31 17.85 11.04
N PHE A 127 -0.42 18.74 11.73
CA PHE A 127 -1.78 19.10 11.34
C PHE A 127 -1.86 19.60 9.89
N GLY A 128 -0.96 20.49 9.51
CA GLY A 128 -0.85 20.95 8.12
C GLY A 128 -0.54 19.82 7.13
N VAL A 129 0.31 18.86 7.51
CA VAL A 129 0.58 17.65 6.72
C VAL A 129 -0.68 16.78 6.57
N GLN A 130 -1.48 16.59 7.63
CA GLN A 130 -2.73 15.83 7.57
C GLN A 130 -3.72 16.42 6.56
N ALA A 131 -3.83 17.75 6.48
CA ALA A 131 -4.66 18.43 5.48
C ALA A 131 -4.16 18.21 4.04
N VAL A 132 -2.85 18.20 3.82
CA VAL A 132 -2.27 17.83 2.52
C VAL A 132 -2.58 16.37 2.18
N VAL A 133 -2.53 15.47 3.16
CA VAL A 133 -2.87 14.05 2.98
C VAL A 133 -4.31 13.85 2.55
N LEU A 134 -5.25 14.58 3.14
CA LEU A 134 -6.65 14.52 2.71
C LEU A 134 -6.79 14.86 1.22
N ALA A 135 -6.10 15.91 0.77
CA ALA A 135 -6.06 16.28 -0.64
C ALA A 135 -5.42 15.19 -1.53
N LEU A 136 -4.34 14.57 -1.06
CA LEU A 136 -3.66 13.48 -1.77
C LEU A 136 -4.56 12.25 -1.92
N VAL A 137 -5.25 11.84 -0.86
CA VAL A 137 -6.19 10.71 -0.90
C VAL A 137 -7.33 11.00 -1.87
N ALA A 138 -7.88 12.23 -1.86
CA ALA A 138 -8.92 12.64 -2.81
C ALA A 138 -8.43 12.62 -4.27
N LEU A 139 -7.19 13.04 -4.54
CA LEU A 139 -6.58 12.98 -5.87
C LEU A 139 -6.25 11.55 -6.30
N ALA A 140 -5.80 10.70 -5.38
CA ALA A 140 -5.57 9.29 -5.65
C ALA A 140 -6.90 8.61 -6.01
N LEU A 141 -7.96 8.88 -5.26
CA LEU A 141 -9.31 8.39 -5.53
C LEU A 141 -9.79 8.80 -6.92
N SER A 142 -9.66 10.08 -7.31
CA SER A 142 -10.13 10.53 -8.63
C SER A 142 -9.37 9.87 -9.78
N ARG A 143 -8.05 9.67 -9.64
CA ARG A 143 -7.22 8.98 -10.64
C ARG A 143 -7.58 7.50 -10.77
N VAL A 144 -7.75 6.81 -9.65
CA VAL A 144 -8.13 5.38 -9.65
C VAL A 144 -9.55 5.21 -10.17
N ALA A 145 -10.50 6.06 -9.77
CA ALA A 145 -11.87 6.07 -10.27
C ALA A 145 -11.92 6.25 -11.79
N ALA A 146 -11.20 7.23 -12.33
CA ALA A 146 -11.15 7.48 -13.77
C ALA A 146 -10.58 6.29 -14.57
N LYS A 147 -9.69 5.49 -13.97
CA LYS A 147 -9.12 4.30 -14.60
C LYS A 147 -10.04 3.09 -14.49
N ALA A 148 -10.63 2.85 -13.32
CA ALA A 148 -11.35 1.63 -12.98
C ALA A 148 -12.86 1.67 -13.33
N LEU A 149 -13.51 2.85 -13.25
CA LEU A 149 -14.96 2.96 -13.44
C LEU A 149 -15.33 3.24 -14.90
N ARG A 150 -15.25 2.19 -15.73
CA ARG A 150 -15.48 2.29 -17.19
C ARG A 150 -16.90 1.93 -17.63
N ASP A 151 -17.61 1.13 -16.84
CA ASP A 151 -18.92 0.60 -17.19
C ASP A 151 -19.89 0.60 -16.00
N ARG A 152 -21.16 0.25 -16.27
CA ARG A 152 -22.23 0.27 -15.26
C ARG A 152 -21.99 -0.71 -14.12
N LEU A 153 -21.40 -1.89 -14.40
CA LEU A 153 -21.09 -2.88 -13.38
C LEU A 153 -19.98 -2.35 -12.46
N ALA A 154 -18.94 -1.73 -13.02
CA ALA A 154 -17.88 -1.12 -12.22
C ALA A 154 -18.41 -0.04 -11.28
N TRP A 155 -19.28 0.85 -11.76
CA TRP A 155 -19.95 1.86 -10.91
C TRP A 155 -20.81 1.22 -9.82
N ALA A 156 -21.62 0.21 -10.16
CA ALA A 156 -22.46 -0.49 -9.19
C ALA A 156 -21.62 -1.16 -8.09
N LEU A 157 -20.52 -1.83 -8.45
CA LEU A 157 -19.61 -2.47 -7.49
C LEU A 157 -18.92 -1.45 -6.58
N ALA A 158 -18.49 -0.31 -7.12
CA ALA A 158 -17.88 0.76 -6.33
C ALA A 158 -18.86 1.36 -5.32
N ILE A 159 -20.08 1.70 -5.76
CA ILE A 159 -21.12 2.26 -4.89
C ILE A 159 -21.52 1.24 -3.82
N MET A 160 -21.73 -0.02 -4.20
CA MET A 160 -22.08 -1.08 -3.25
C MET A 160 -20.98 -1.31 -2.22
N ALA A 161 -19.71 -1.35 -2.64
CA ALA A 161 -18.57 -1.47 -1.73
C ALA A 161 -18.51 -0.31 -0.73
N PHE A 162 -18.69 0.93 -1.20
CA PHE A 162 -18.77 2.10 -0.33
C PHE A 162 -19.89 1.97 0.69
N VAL A 163 -21.11 1.64 0.23
CA VAL A 163 -22.28 1.53 1.10
C VAL A 163 -22.10 0.46 2.17
N LEU A 164 -21.66 -0.74 1.79
CA LEU A 164 -21.45 -1.86 2.70
C LEU A 164 -20.38 -1.55 3.76
N LEU A 165 -19.31 -0.85 3.40
CA LEU A 165 -18.23 -0.50 4.33
C LEU A 165 -18.61 0.66 5.25
N PHE A 166 -19.10 1.75 4.67
CA PHE A 166 -19.35 2.98 5.39
C PHE A 166 -20.56 2.83 6.33
N PHE A 167 -21.69 2.35 5.80
CA PHE A 167 -22.97 2.28 6.52
C PHE A 167 -23.23 0.96 7.23
N PHE A 168 -22.64 -0.16 6.82
CA PHE A 168 -22.93 -1.47 7.41
C PHE A 168 -21.72 -2.13 8.09
N ALA A 169 -20.56 -1.47 8.06
CA ALA A 169 -19.31 -1.99 8.63
C ALA A 169 -18.96 -3.43 8.17
N VAL A 170 -19.36 -3.81 6.95
CA VAL A 170 -19.10 -5.14 6.41
C VAL A 170 -17.59 -5.34 6.26
N PRO A 171 -17.01 -6.47 6.69
CA PRO A 171 -15.58 -6.71 6.58
C PRO A 171 -15.04 -6.55 5.15
N PHE A 172 -14.01 -5.72 4.97
CA PHE A 172 -13.33 -5.48 3.69
C PHE A 172 -13.04 -6.75 2.87
N PRO A 173 -12.51 -7.85 3.46
CA PRO A 173 -12.27 -9.08 2.71
C PRO A 173 -13.52 -9.64 2.01
N LEU A 174 -14.69 -9.56 2.65
CA LEU A 174 -15.94 -10.06 2.08
C LEU A 174 -16.39 -9.19 0.91
N VAL A 175 -16.25 -7.88 1.02
CA VAL A 175 -16.59 -6.92 -0.04
C VAL A 175 -15.71 -7.17 -1.28
N VAL A 176 -14.41 -7.33 -1.09
CA VAL A 176 -13.47 -7.62 -2.19
C VAL A 176 -13.74 -8.97 -2.84
N LEU A 177 -13.98 -10.02 -2.06
CA LEU A 177 -14.31 -11.35 -2.58
C LEU A 177 -15.61 -11.32 -3.38
N ALA A 178 -16.66 -10.70 -2.85
CA ALA A 178 -17.94 -10.55 -3.55
C ALA A 178 -17.78 -9.78 -4.87
N ALA A 179 -16.99 -8.71 -4.88
CA ALA A 179 -16.69 -7.95 -6.09
C ALA A 179 -15.88 -8.75 -7.12
N GLY A 180 -14.93 -9.58 -6.66
CA GLY A 180 -14.19 -10.49 -7.53
C GLY A 180 -15.07 -11.56 -8.17
N VAL A 181 -15.98 -12.15 -7.39
CA VAL A 181 -16.97 -13.11 -7.90
C VAL A 181 -17.93 -12.44 -8.88
N ALA A 182 -18.44 -11.25 -8.55
CA ALA A 182 -19.32 -10.50 -9.44
C ALA A 182 -18.61 -10.09 -10.74
N GLY A 183 -17.35 -9.64 -10.65
CA GLY A 183 -16.51 -9.37 -11.82
C GLY A 183 -16.30 -10.61 -12.67
N TRP A 184 -16.02 -11.76 -12.06
CA TRP A 184 -15.87 -13.03 -12.77
C TRP A 184 -17.14 -13.49 -13.47
N LEU A 185 -18.31 -13.35 -12.85
CA LEU A 185 -19.60 -13.78 -13.40
C LEU A 185 -20.13 -12.82 -14.47
N PHE A 186 -20.13 -11.52 -14.19
CA PHE A 186 -20.84 -10.51 -14.96
C PHE A 186 -19.91 -9.61 -15.80
N GLY A 187 -18.58 -9.74 -15.65
CA GLY A 187 -17.62 -8.93 -16.39
C GLY A 187 -17.60 -9.23 -17.89
N PRO A 188 -17.17 -8.25 -18.73
CA PRO A 188 -17.13 -8.40 -20.18
C PRO A 188 -16.29 -9.60 -20.61
N ARG A 189 -16.79 -10.41 -21.54
CA ARG A 189 -16.05 -11.57 -22.05
C ARG A 189 -14.83 -11.09 -22.82
N LEU A 190 -13.64 -11.44 -22.33
CA LEU A 190 -12.38 -11.17 -22.99
C LEU A 190 -11.97 -12.37 -23.86
N PRO A 191 -11.37 -12.14 -25.04
CA PRO A 191 -10.81 -13.22 -25.85
C PRO A 191 -9.80 -14.03 -25.04
N ALA A 192 -9.89 -15.35 -25.13
CA ALA A 192 -8.90 -16.25 -24.54
C ALA A 192 -7.94 -16.71 -25.63
N GLU A 193 -6.67 -16.33 -25.53
CA GLU A 193 -5.62 -17.00 -26.30
C GLU A 193 -4.94 -18.03 -25.38
N PRO A 194 -5.01 -19.34 -25.68
CA PRO A 194 -4.34 -20.35 -24.89
C PRO A 194 -2.82 -20.16 -24.98
N VAL A 195 -2.22 -19.64 -23.91
CA VAL A 195 -0.75 -19.61 -23.79
C VAL A 195 -0.31 -20.80 -22.95
N PRO A 196 0.55 -21.70 -23.48
CA PRO A 196 1.00 -22.87 -22.74
C PRO A 196 1.73 -22.45 -21.45
N ASP A 197 1.31 -23.02 -20.33
CA ASP A 197 2.03 -22.89 -19.07
C ASP A 197 3.35 -23.69 -19.14
N ARG A 198 4.48 -23.00 -19.06
CA ARG A 198 5.82 -23.60 -19.11
C ARG A 198 6.40 -23.86 -17.72
N GLY A 199 5.68 -23.51 -16.65
CA GLY A 199 6.14 -23.66 -15.28
C GLY A 199 6.05 -25.10 -14.78
N ASN A 200 6.87 -25.42 -13.76
CA ASN A 200 6.82 -26.72 -13.10
C ASN A 200 6.17 -26.58 -11.72
N TRP A 201 4.92 -27.01 -11.61
CA TRP A 201 4.13 -26.93 -10.38
C TRP A 201 4.79 -27.59 -9.16
N GLY A 202 5.60 -28.64 -9.34
CA GLY A 202 6.35 -29.28 -8.26
C GLY A 202 7.52 -28.43 -7.73
N ARG A 203 8.17 -27.64 -8.58
CA ARG A 203 9.15 -26.63 -8.13
C ARG A 203 8.45 -25.45 -7.47
N SER A 204 7.34 -25.01 -8.03
CA SER A 204 6.52 -23.91 -7.50
C SER A 204 5.96 -24.24 -6.12
N ALA A 205 5.49 -25.47 -5.90
CA ALA A 205 5.03 -25.94 -4.59
C ALA A 205 6.16 -25.94 -3.54
N ARG A 206 7.35 -26.43 -3.89
CA ARG A 206 8.52 -26.39 -2.98
C ARG A 206 8.94 -24.96 -2.65
N SER A 207 8.95 -24.08 -3.64
CA SER A 207 9.21 -22.65 -3.46
C SER A 207 8.17 -22.03 -2.51
N ALA A 208 6.88 -22.28 -2.77
CA ALA A 208 5.79 -21.78 -1.93
C ALA A 208 5.89 -22.27 -0.49
N LEU A 209 6.20 -23.56 -0.26
CA LEU A 209 6.38 -24.11 1.09
C LEU A 209 7.56 -23.46 1.82
N PHE A 210 8.70 -23.28 1.15
CA PHE A 210 9.86 -22.60 1.73
C PHE A 210 9.51 -21.17 2.16
N TRP A 211 8.92 -20.39 1.25
CA TRP A 211 8.57 -19.00 1.52
C TRP A 211 7.43 -18.86 2.52
N ALA A 212 6.45 -19.77 2.52
CA ALA A 212 5.38 -19.81 3.52
C ALA A 212 5.95 -20.13 4.91
N GLY A 213 6.89 -21.08 5.01
CA GLY A 213 7.61 -21.37 6.26
C GLY A 213 8.39 -20.17 6.76
N LEU A 214 9.14 -19.49 5.87
CA LEU A 214 9.90 -18.28 6.22
C LEU A 214 9.00 -17.13 6.65
N TRP A 215 7.85 -16.95 6.00
CA TRP A 215 6.86 -15.95 6.36
C TRP A 215 6.20 -16.23 7.72
N ALA A 216 5.80 -17.48 7.96
CA ALA A 216 5.10 -17.89 9.18
C ALA A 216 6.04 -18.04 10.39
N ALA A 217 7.33 -18.28 10.19
CA ALA A 217 8.26 -18.60 11.28
C ALA A 217 8.31 -17.53 12.40
N PRO A 218 8.43 -16.22 12.13
CA PRO A 218 8.42 -15.21 13.21
C PRO A 218 7.08 -15.14 13.94
N LEU A 219 5.96 -15.35 13.25
CA LEU A 219 4.63 -15.37 13.85
C LEU A 219 4.43 -16.59 14.75
N ALA A 220 4.84 -17.76 14.28
CA ALA A 220 4.81 -18.98 15.06
C ALA A 220 5.71 -18.85 16.30
N GLY A 221 6.91 -18.30 16.14
CA GLY A 221 7.83 -18.02 17.25
C GLY A 221 7.20 -17.08 18.29
N LEU A 222 6.60 -15.97 17.86
CA LEU A 222 5.90 -15.04 18.75
C LEU A 222 4.70 -15.69 19.45
N ALA A 223 3.89 -16.46 18.72
CA ALA A 223 2.72 -17.15 19.29
C ALA A 223 3.11 -18.23 20.31
N LEU A 224 4.20 -18.96 20.06
CA LEU A 224 4.72 -19.97 20.98
C LEU A 224 5.36 -19.33 22.22
N TRP A 225 6.02 -18.18 22.07
CA TRP A 225 6.77 -17.55 23.14
C TRP A 225 5.91 -16.64 24.03
N LEU A 226 5.09 -15.77 23.43
CA LEU A 226 4.25 -14.79 24.14
C LEU A 226 2.78 -15.24 24.27
N GLY A 227 2.37 -16.25 23.51
CA GLY A 227 1.00 -16.72 23.42
C GLY A 227 0.23 -16.16 22.21
N PRO A 228 -0.81 -16.87 21.75
CA PRO A 228 -1.61 -16.48 20.59
C PRO A 228 -2.44 -15.20 20.83
N ALA A 229 -2.80 -14.93 22.09
CA ALA A 229 -3.59 -13.76 22.49
C ALA A 229 -2.75 -12.50 22.77
N HIS A 230 -1.42 -12.61 22.77
CA HIS A 230 -0.56 -11.46 23.04
C HIS A 230 -0.69 -10.40 21.95
N GLY A 231 -0.69 -9.11 22.33
CA GLY A 231 -0.91 -7.99 21.41
C GLY A 231 0.00 -8.04 20.17
N MET A 232 1.29 -8.34 20.36
CA MET A 232 2.26 -8.44 19.25
C MET A 232 1.95 -9.60 18.29
N THR A 233 1.45 -10.72 18.81
CA THR A 233 1.00 -11.86 18.00
C THR A 233 -0.25 -11.48 17.21
N THR A 234 -1.23 -10.83 17.84
CA THR A 234 -2.45 -10.37 17.16
C THR A 234 -2.17 -9.33 16.07
N LEU A 235 -1.23 -8.40 16.32
CA LEU A 235 -0.73 -7.43 15.35
C LEU A 235 -0.13 -8.14 14.14
N GLY A 236 0.78 -9.08 14.38
CA GLY A 236 1.40 -9.87 13.32
C GLY A 236 0.40 -10.69 12.51
N LEU A 237 -0.55 -11.36 13.16
CA LEU A 237 -1.60 -12.16 12.52
C LEU A 237 -2.53 -11.30 11.66
N PHE A 238 -2.90 -10.11 12.14
CA PHE A 238 -3.71 -9.17 11.37
C PHE A 238 -2.99 -8.74 10.08
N PHE A 239 -1.75 -8.26 10.18
CA PHE A 239 -0.99 -7.81 9.01
C PHE A 239 -0.65 -8.96 8.06
N ALA A 240 -0.42 -10.17 8.58
CA ALA A 240 -0.25 -11.38 7.77
C ALA A 240 -1.51 -11.72 6.96
N LYS A 241 -2.69 -11.69 7.60
CA LYS A 241 -3.98 -11.87 6.91
C LYS A 241 -4.20 -10.78 5.87
N MET A 242 -3.92 -9.52 6.21
CA MET A 242 -4.06 -8.40 5.30
C MET A 242 -3.16 -8.55 4.06
N ALA A 243 -1.90 -8.95 4.25
CA ALA A 243 -0.93 -9.11 3.15
C ALA A 243 -1.32 -10.19 2.14
N THR A 244 -2.11 -11.19 2.55
CA THR A 244 -2.56 -12.30 1.68
C THR A 244 -3.91 -12.05 1.01
N VAL A 245 -4.66 -11.06 1.48
CA VAL A 245 -6.05 -10.79 1.04
C VAL A 245 -6.19 -9.44 0.34
N THR A 246 -5.16 -8.58 0.40
CA THR A 246 -5.23 -7.26 -0.24
C THR A 246 -4.88 -7.34 -1.72
N PHE A 247 -5.87 -6.99 -2.54
CA PHE A 247 -5.74 -6.71 -3.96
C PHE A 247 -6.03 -5.22 -4.22
N GLY A 248 -5.44 -4.64 -5.27
CA GLY A 248 -5.71 -3.24 -5.65
C GLY A 248 -4.81 -2.19 -4.99
N GLY A 249 -3.62 -2.59 -4.54
CA GLY A 249 -2.55 -1.69 -4.12
C GLY A 249 -2.67 -1.16 -2.68
N ALA A 250 -1.77 -0.24 -2.34
CA ALA A 250 -1.58 0.26 -0.97
C ALA A 250 -2.83 0.94 -0.39
N TYR A 251 -3.56 1.72 -1.20
CA TYR A 251 -4.74 2.46 -0.74
C TYR A 251 -5.91 1.56 -0.35
N ALA A 252 -6.06 0.38 -0.99
CA ALA A 252 -7.09 -0.58 -0.63
C ALA A 252 -6.83 -1.20 0.75
N ALA A 253 -5.60 -1.69 0.99
CA ALA A 253 -5.20 -2.19 2.29
C ALA A 253 -5.31 -1.11 3.36
N MET A 254 -4.94 0.13 3.03
CA MET A 254 -5.01 1.25 3.95
C MET A 254 -6.40 1.45 4.55
N ALA A 255 -7.46 1.31 3.76
CA ALA A 255 -8.81 1.44 4.30
C ALA A 255 -9.12 0.40 5.37
N TRP A 256 -8.70 -0.86 5.15
CA TRP A 256 -8.87 -1.91 6.13
C TRP A 256 -7.97 -1.72 7.36
N VAL A 257 -6.71 -1.32 7.15
CA VAL A 257 -5.78 -1.04 8.25
C VAL A 257 -6.27 0.13 9.10
N THR A 258 -6.80 1.20 8.50
CA THR A 258 -7.40 2.31 9.26
C THR A 258 -8.55 1.82 10.13
N GLN A 259 -9.48 1.06 9.56
CA GLN A 259 -10.62 0.53 10.31
C GLN A 259 -10.14 -0.38 11.45
N ALA A 260 -9.23 -1.31 11.18
CA ALA A 260 -8.77 -2.27 12.17
C ALA A 260 -7.90 -1.61 13.25
N ALA A 261 -6.94 -0.75 12.86
CA ALA A 261 -6.00 -0.13 13.77
C ALA A 261 -6.67 0.93 14.66
N VAL A 262 -7.66 1.65 14.14
CA VAL A 262 -8.34 2.74 14.88
C VAL A 262 -9.60 2.26 15.57
N GLU A 263 -10.48 1.55 14.86
CA GLU A 263 -11.82 1.21 15.38
C GLU A 263 -11.84 -0.15 16.10
N THR A 264 -11.16 -1.17 15.56
CA THR A 264 -11.24 -2.53 16.13
C THR A 264 -10.23 -2.78 17.24
N HIS A 265 -8.97 -2.39 17.04
CA HIS A 265 -7.87 -2.73 17.94
C HIS A 265 -7.40 -1.57 18.83
N GLY A 266 -7.76 -0.33 18.49
CA GLY A 266 -7.30 0.86 19.22
C GLY A 266 -5.78 1.02 19.25
N TRP A 267 -5.08 0.44 18.27
CA TRP A 267 -3.63 0.58 18.15
C TRP A 267 -3.22 2.02 17.86
N LEU A 268 -4.02 2.75 17.08
CA LEU A 268 -3.81 4.16 16.72
C LEU A 268 -5.12 4.92 16.88
N ASN A 269 -5.04 6.25 17.00
CA ASN A 269 -6.19 7.12 16.77
C ASN A 269 -6.24 7.62 15.31
N ALA A 270 -7.34 8.27 14.91
CA ALA A 270 -7.53 8.76 13.55
C ALA A 270 -6.46 9.76 13.09
N ARG A 271 -6.03 10.65 13.99
CA ARG A 271 -5.01 11.68 13.72
C ARG A 271 -3.64 11.04 13.50
N GLU A 272 -3.28 10.05 14.30
CA GLU A 272 -2.07 9.26 14.14
C GLU A 272 -2.04 8.52 12.81
N MET A 273 -3.17 7.96 12.39
CA MET A 273 -3.27 7.29 11.10
C MET A 273 -3.05 8.27 9.93
N LEU A 274 -3.61 9.48 10.02
CA LEU A 274 -3.36 10.55 9.05
C LEU A 274 -1.90 11.01 9.03
N ILE A 275 -1.26 11.12 10.20
CA ILE A 275 0.17 11.45 10.31
C ILE A 275 1.01 10.36 9.66
N GLY A 276 0.76 9.09 10.00
CA GLY A 276 1.46 7.95 9.42
C GLY A 276 1.36 7.94 7.90
N LEU A 277 0.16 8.22 7.36
CA LEU A 277 -0.04 8.34 5.92
C LEU A 277 0.73 9.52 5.33
N GLY A 278 0.74 10.69 5.99
CA GLY A 278 1.52 11.85 5.55
C GLY A 278 3.02 11.62 5.53
N LEU A 279 3.53 10.98 6.57
CA LEU A 279 4.93 10.56 6.62
C LEU A 279 5.23 9.56 5.50
N ALA A 280 4.40 8.53 5.31
CA ALA A 280 4.62 7.53 4.28
C ALA A 280 4.56 8.12 2.86
N GLU A 281 3.62 9.02 2.55
CA GLU A 281 3.59 9.72 1.26
C GLU A 281 4.83 10.61 1.10
N SER A 282 5.28 11.29 2.15
CA SER A 282 6.46 12.16 2.10
C SER A 282 7.80 11.42 1.95
N THR A 283 7.80 10.09 2.06
CA THR A 283 9.02 9.27 2.03
C THR A 283 9.17 8.51 0.72
N PRO A 284 10.41 8.20 0.32
CA PRO A 284 10.62 7.34 -0.84
C PRO A 284 10.20 5.91 -0.52
N GLY A 285 9.75 5.17 -1.52
CA GLY A 285 9.37 3.77 -1.37
C GLY A 285 7.85 3.55 -1.30
N PRO A 286 7.40 2.29 -1.27
CA PRO A 286 6.00 1.95 -1.45
C PRO A 286 5.14 2.52 -0.33
N LEU A 287 3.99 3.10 -0.66
CA LEU A 287 3.05 3.69 0.30
C LEU A 287 2.65 2.71 1.43
N VAL A 288 2.66 1.42 1.14
CA VAL A 288 2.48 0.32 2.11
C VAL A 288 3.40 0.43 3.34
N LEU A 289 4.52 1.16 3.26
CA LEU A 289 5.40 1.42 4.38
C LEU A 289 4.69 2.10 5.56
N VAL A 290 3.60 2.84 5.36
CA VAL A 290 2.75 3.33 6.46
C VAL A 290 2.37 2.25 7.49
N PHE A 291 2.27 0.97 7.08
CA PHE A 291 2.02 -0.14 7.99
C PHE A 291 3.15 -0.33 9.01
N GLN A 292 4.39 -0.02 8.64
CA GLN A 292 5.51 0.01 9.56
C GLN A 292 5.31 1.07 10.66
N PHE A 293 4.80 2.26 10.31
CA PHE A 293 4.45 3.29 11.30
C PHE A 293 3.36 2.77 12.24
N VAL A 294 2.32 2.13 11.69
CA VAL A 294 1.26 1.49 12.48
C VAL A 294 1.83 0.45 13.44
N GLY A 295 2.73 -0.41 12.95
CA GLY A 295 3.43 -1.41 13.76
C GLY A 295 4.28 -0.79 14.87
N GLY A 296 4.96 0.33 14.60
CA GLY A 296 5.74 1.05 15.59
C GLY A 296 4.90 1.64 16.72
N LEU A 297 3.80 2.32 16.41
CA LEU A 297 2.90 2.88 17.42
C LEU A 297 2.16 1.79 18.20
N ALA A 298 1.67 0.76 17.51
CA ALA A 298 1.07 -0.40 18.15
C ALA A 298 2.08 -1.07 19.09
N GLY A 299 3.31 -1.29 18.61
CA GLY A 299 4.39 -1.88 19.38
C GLY A 299 4.79 -1.05 20.62
N ALA A 300 4.75 0.28 20.53
CA ALA A 300 4.99 1.16 21.69
C ALA A 300 3.92 0.98 22.78
N ARG A 301 2.67 0.76 22.38
CA ARG A 301 1.51 0.61 23.27
C ARG A 301 1.35 -0.81 23.81
N ILE A 302 1.73 -1.80 23.02
CA ILE A 302 1.79 -3.20 23.41
C ILE A 302 3.06 -3.37 24.25
N ALA A 303 2.99 -2.98 25.52
CA ALA A 303 4.04 -3.25 26.49
C ALA A 303 4.20 -4.77 26.62
N GLY A 304 5.30 -5.30 26.09
CA GLY A 304 5.70 -6.69 26.31
C GLY A 304 6.51 -6.84 27.60
N PRO A 305 7.07 -8.03 27.88
CA PRO A 305 7.91 -8.30 29.06
C PRO A 305 9.26 -7.55 29.11
N TRP A 306 9.44 -6.55 28.24
CA TRP A 306 10.73 -5.90 27.96
C TRP A 306 10.86 -4.52 28.60
N ASP A 307 9.81 -3.99 29.25
CA ASP A 307 9.68 -2.67 29.92
C ASP A 307 10.26 -1.46 29.15
N ALA A 308 10.67 -1.63 27.89
CA ALA A 308 11.32 -0.66 27.05
C ALA A 308 10.45 -0.42 25.82
N ALA A 309 9.67 0.67 25.84
CA ALA A 309 8.77 1.06 24.75
C ALA A 309 9.47 1.04 23.37
N TRP A 310 10.75 1.42 23.30
CA TRP A 310 11.54 1.40 22.07
C TRP A 310 11.80 0.00 21.50
N VAL A 311 11.90 -1.03 22.35
CA VAL A 311 12.00 -2.42 21.88
C VAL A 311 10.67 -2.83 21.22
N GLY A 312 9.54 -2.48 21.85
CA GLY A 312 8.21 -2.69 21.29
C GLY A 312 8.04 -2.00 19.93
N VAL A 313 8.46 -0.74 19.81
CA VAL A 313 8.46 0.02 18.55
C VAL A 313 9.23 -0.70 17.46
N LEU A 314 10.49 -1.07 17.71
CA LEU A 314 11.34 -1.72 16.72
C LEU A 314 10.80 -3.10 16.32
N LEU A 315 10.36 -3.90 17.30
CA LEU A 315 9.76 -5.21 17.05
C LEU A 315 8.50 -5.09 16.21
N GLY A 316 7.61 -4.16 16.54
CA GLY A 316 6.37 -3.92 15.80
C GLY A 316 6.63 -3.48 14.36
N MET A 317 7.58 -2.57 14.13
CA MET A 317 8.01 -2.15 12.79
C MET A 317 8.56 -3.32 11.97
N VAL A 318 9.52 -4.06 12.52
CA VAL A 318 10.18 -5.18 11.82
C VAL A 318 9.18 -6.30 11.53
N LEU A 319 8.33 -6.63 12.51
CA LEU A 319 7.29 -7.65 12.36
C LEU A 319 6.33 -7.28 11.23
N VAL A 320 5.78 -6.06 11.25
CA VAL A 320 4.82 -5.63 10.23
C VAL A 320 5.46 -5.58 8.84
N LEU A 321 6.70 -5.07 8.71
CA LEU A 321 7.43 -5.12 7.44
C LEU A 321 7.59 -6.57 6.94
N TRP A 322 8.01 -7.48 7.82
CA TRP A 322 8.23 -8.88 7.46
C TRP A 322 6.96 -9.53 6.93
N VAL A 323 5.88 -9.49 7.72
CA VAL A 323 4.64 -10.19 7.36
C VAL A 323 3.94 -9.55 6.16
N THR A 324 4.21 -8.28 5.87
CA THR A 324 3.67 -7.55 4.73
C THR A 324 4.43 -7.83 3.42
N PHE A 325 5.77 -7.81 3.45
CA PHE A 325 6.59 -7.86 2.23
C PHE A 325 7.09 -9.26 1.85
N VAL A 326 7.20 -10.20 2.81
CA VAL A 326 7.63 -11.58 2.50
C VAL A 326 6.65 -12.32 1.56
N PRO A 327 5.31 -12.18 1.71
CA PRO A 327 4.36 -12.80 0.77
C PRO A 327 4.60 -12.41 -0.69
N SER A 328 5.05 -11.19 -0.99
CA SER A 328 5.39 -10.81 -2.36
C SER A 328 6.52 -11.66 -2.95
N PHE A 329 7.55 -11.98 -2.17
CA PHE A 329 8.61 -12.88 -2.63
C PHE A 329 8.08 -14.30 -2.83
N LEU A 330 7.20 -14.77 -1.94
CA LEU A 330 6.49 -16.04 -2.08
C LEU A 330 5.77 -16.10 -3.42
N TRP A 331 4.89 -15.13 -3.70
CA TRP A 331 4.08 -15.11 -4.91
C TRP A 331 4.94 -15.02 -6.17
N ILE A 332 5.95 -14.15 -6.19
CA ILE A 332 6.80 -13.99 -7.36
C ILE A 332 7.62 -15.26 -7.61
N PHE A 333 8.31 -15.81 -6.61
CA PHE A 333 9.14 -16.99 -6.84
C PHE A 333 8.35 -18.29 -7.04
N ALA A 334 7.10 -18.36 -6.56
CA ALA A 334 6.22 -19.49 -6.81
C ALA A 334 5.52 -19.39 -8.18
N LEU A 335 5.05 -18.20 -8.57
CA LEU A 335 4.13 -18.04 -9.70
C LEU A 335 4.74 -17.36 -10.93
N ALA A 336 5.88 -16.67 -10.83
CA ALA A 336 6.54 -16.08 -12.00
C ALA A 336 6.84 -17.09 -13.13
N PRO A 337 7.18 -18.37 -12.87
CA PRO A 337 7.32 -19.38 -13.93
C PRO A 337 6.03 -19.66 -14.71
N HIS A 338 4.87 -19.35 -14.13
CA HIS A 338 3.53 -19.60 -14.67
C HIS A 338 2.85 -18.32 -15.21
N LEU A 339 3.58 -17.20 -15.23
CA LEU A 339 3.06 -15.87 -15.56
C LEU A 339 2.27 -15.87 -16.86
N ASP A 340 2.84 -16.43 -17.93
CA ASP A 340 2.24 -16.41 -19.27
C ASP A 340 0.89 -17.14 -19.30
N GLY A 341 0.80 -18.31 -18.66
CA GLY A 341 -0.44 -19.09 -18.58
C GLY A 341 -1.49 -18.49 -17.64
N LEU A 342 -1.08 -17.78 -16.59
CA LEU A 342 -1.99 -17.10 -15.67
C LEU A 342 -2.55 -15.80 -16.27
N ALA A 343 -1.71 -15.01 -16.91
CA ALA A 343 -2.10 -13.76 -17.57
C ALA A 343 -3.06 -13.98 -18.74
N ALA A 344 -2.99 -15.15 -19.39
CA ALA A 344 -3.88 -15.54 -20.48
C ALA A 344 -5.32 -15.91 -20.05
N ARG A 345 -5.62 -15.99 -18.73
CA ARG A 345 -6.94 -16.42 -18.25
C ARG A 345 -7.93 -15.24 -18.19
N PRO A 346 -8.93 -15.15 -19.08
CA PRO A 346 -9.87 -14.03 -19.10
C PRO A 346 -10.72 -13.95 -17.82
N GLY A 347 -10.99 -15.08 -17.17
CA GLY A 347 -11.70 -15.11 -15.90
C GLY A 347 -10.99 -14.33 -14.80
N LEU A 348 -9.67 -14.45 -14.70
CA LEU A 348 -8.90 -13.73 -13.67
C LEU A 348 -8.89 -12.23 -13.93
N ALA A 349 -8.71 -11.81 -15.19
CA ALA A 349 -8.77 -10.41 -15.57
C ALA A 349 -10.14 -9.78 -15.24
N ARG A 350 -11.25 -10.51 -15.49
CA ARG A 350 -12.60 -10.05 -15.13
C ARG A 350 -12.80 -9.94 -13.62
N ALA A 351 -12.33 -10.92 -12.84
CA ALA A 351 -12.39 -10.88 -11.39
C ALA A 351 -11.61 -9.67 -10.82
N LEU A 352 -10.39 -9.43 -11.32
CA LEU A 352 -9.60 -8.27 -10.94
C LEU A 352 -10.25 -6.94 -11.29
N SER A 353 -10.92 -6.86 -12.44
CA SER A 353 -11.65 -5.65 -12.82
C SER A 353 -12.75 -5.35 -11.80
N GLY A 354 -13.48 -6.38 -11.35
CA GLY A 354 -14.49 -6.24 -10.30
C GLY A 354 -13.89 -5.79 -8.97
N ILE A 355 -12.78 -6.39 -8.55
CA ILE A 355 -12.02 -5.98 -7.36
C ILE A 355 -11.56 -4.52 -7.48
N SER A 356 -10.96 -4.14 -8.60
CA SER A 356 -10.45 -2.78 -8.84
C SER A 356 -11.57 -1.73 -8.76
N ALA A 357 -12.77 -2.08 -9.24
CA ALA A 357 -13.94 -1.22 -9.11
C ALA A 357 -14.38 -1.06 -7.65
N ALA A 358 -14.47 -2.16 -6.89
CA ALA A 358 -14.81 -2.10 -5.46
C ALA A 358 -13.79 -1.31 -4.64
N VAL A 359 -12.50 -1.39 -5.00
CA VAL A 359 -11.43 -0.60 -4.36
C VAL A 359 -11.68 0.91 -4.48
N VAL A 360 -12.33 1.39 -5.55
CA VAL A 360 -12.73 2.81 -5.63
C VAL A 360 -13.71 3.18 -4.51
N GLY A 361 -14.71 2.32 -4.25
CA GLY A 361 -15.66 2.50 -3.15
C GLY A 361 -14.99 2.44 -1.78
N VAL A 362 -14.05 1.50 -1.61
CA VAL A 362 -13.21 1.37 -0.41
C VAL A 362 -12.40 2.65 -0.15
N MET A 363 -11.76 3.19 -1.19
CA MET A 363 -10.99 4.43 -1.11
C MET A 363 -11.89 5.62 -0.83
N ALA A 364 -13.11 5.67 -1.38
CA ALA A 364 -14.09 6.71 -1.09
C ALA A 364 -14.54 6.67 0.38
N ASN A 365 -14.75 5.47 0.94
CA ASN A 365 -15.05 5.27 2.37
C ASN A 365 -13.92 5.84 3.24
N LEU A 366 -12.66 5.49 2.94
CA LEU A 366 -11.49 6.00 3.65
C LEU A 366 -11.35 7.53 3.51
N ALA A 367 -11.53 8.07 2.31
CA ALA A 367 -11.43 9.51 2.05
C ALA A 367 -12.45 10.31 2.85
N LEU A 368 -13.71 9.85 2.87
CA LEU A 368 -14.78 10.49 3.64
C LEU A 368 -14.53 10.38 5.14
N TRP A 369 -14.09 9.20 5.61
CA TRP A 369 -13.74 8.99 7.01
C TRP A 369 -12.62 9.94 7.47
N PHE A 370 -11.57 10.09 6.66
CA PHE A 370 -10.50 11.05 6.93
C PHE A 370 -10.97 12.50 6.89
N ALA A 371 -11.82 12.85 5.92
CA ALA A 371 -12.40 14.19 5.84
C ALA A 371 -13.18 14.52 7.12
N LEU A 372 -14.01 13.60 7.62
CA LEU A 372 -14.76 13.80 8.84
C LEU A 372 -13.84 14.01 10.05
N HIS A 373 -12.86 13.13 10.25
CA HIS A 373 -11.97 13.17 11.43
C HIS A 373 -10.91 14.27 11.39
N LEU A 374 -10.70 14.91 10.24
CA LEU A 374 -9.81 16.05 10.10
C LEU A 374 -10.56 17.38 10.14
N LEU A 375 -11.69 17.48 9.43
CA LEU A 375 -12.44 18.74 9.28
C LEU A 375 -13.35 19.04 10.47
N PHE A 376 -13.63 18.06 11.32
CA PHE A 376 -14.43 18.25 12.53
C PHE A 376 -13.66 17.79 13.76
N HIS A 377 -13.78 18.54 14.85
CA HIS A 377 -13.05 18.22 16.09
C HIS A 377 -13.49 16.90 16.73
N THR A 378 -14.80 16.62 16.69
CA THR A 378 -15.38 15.38 17.22
C THR A 378 -16.35 14.79 16.20
N VAL A 379 -16.20 13.49 15.99
CA VAL A 379 -17.06 12.69 15.12
C VAL A 379 -17.44 11.44 15.90
N GLU A 380 -18.73 11.20 16.04
CA GLU A 380 -19.25 10.04 16.74
C GLU A 380 -19.88 9.08 15.74
N ALA A 381 -19.75 7.78 16.00
CA ALA A 381 -20.43 6.74 15.25
C ALA A 381 -21.70 6.32 16.01
N GLU A 382 -22.86 6.59 15.42
CA GLU A 382 -24.16 6.19 15.96
C GLU A 382 -24.62 4.88 15.29
N GLN A 383 -24.94 3.85 16.10
CA GLN A 383 -25.39 2.55 15.60
C GLN A 383 -26.91 2.39 15.72
N TRP A 384 -27.56 2.20 14.58
CA TRP A 384 -28.99 1.99 14.43
C TRP A 384 -29.23 0.57 13.88
N GLY A 385 -29.16 -0.42 14.76
CA GLY A 385 -29.19 -1.83 14.35
C GLY A 385 -27.96 -2.18 13.50
N LEU A 386 -28.19 -2.56 12.23
CA LEU A 386 -27.10 -2.83 11.27
C LEU A 386 -26.53 -1.58 10.61
N LEU A 387 -27.22 -0.43 10.73
CA LEU A 387 -26.81 0.82 10.12
C LEU A 387 -25.87 1.57 11.08
N ARG A 388 -24.75 2.06 10.57
CA ARG A 388 -23.80 2.94 11.24
C ARG A 388 -23.79 4.28 10.54
N LEU A 389 -24.04 5.35 11.29
CA LEU A 389 -24.00 6.73 10.80
C LEU A 389 -22.90 7.51 11.51
N TRP A 390 -22.09 8.22 10.75
CA TRP A 390 -21.07 9.11 11.29
C TRP A 390 -21.65 10.50 11.45
N ARG A 391 -21.73 10.98 12.68
CA ARG A 391 -22.28 12.30 13.01
C ARG A 391 -21.15 13.23 13.46
N PRO A 392 -20.81 14.27 12.67
CA PRO A 392 -19.91 15.31 13.14
C PRO A 392 -20.65 16.16 14.17
N THR A 393 -20.22 16.06 15.43
CA THR A 393 -20.77 16.83 16.56
C THR A 393 -19.89 18.02 16.93
N GLY A 394 -18.62 17.99 16.54
CA GLY A 394 -17.66 19.05 16.81
C GLY A 394 -17.74 20.20 15.81
N GLU A 395 -17.11 21.32 16.18
CA GLU A 395 -16.98 22.47 15.30
C GLU A 395 -16.16 22.12 14.04
N PHE A 396 -16.51 22.77 12.94
CA PHE A 396 -15.81 22.66 11.66
C PHE A 396 -14.52 23.48 11.69
N ASP A 397 -13.42 22.89 11.23
CA ASP A 397 -12.11 23.53 11.15
C ASP A 397 -11.88 24.13 9.73
N PRO A 398 -12.07 25.46 9.55
CA PRO A 398 -11.88 26.11 8.25
C PRO A 398 -10.40 26.14 7.83
N SER A 399 -9.47 26.02 8.77
CA SER A 399 -8.03 26.05 8.50
C SER A 399 -7.60 24.72 7.87
N ALA A 400 -8.05 23.59 8.42
CA ALA A 400 -7.86 22.27 7.82
C ALA A 400 -8.43 22.22 6.39
N ALA A 401 -9.67 22.71 6.20
CA ALA A 401 -10.32 22.77 4.91
C ALA A 401 -9.56 23.65 3.90
N GLY A 402 -9.12 24.84 4.34
CA GLY A 402 -8.35 25.78 3.52
C GLY A 402 -7.03 25.18 3.05
N ILE A 403 -6.25 24.57 3.95
CA ILE A 403 -4.98 23.92 3.60
C ILE A 403 -5.23 22.76 2.63
N ALA A 404 -6.24 21.93 2.87
CA ALA A 404 -6.57 20.80 2.01
C ALA A 404 -6.98 21.24 0.59
N LEU A 405 -7.81 22.29 0.47
CA LEU A 405 -8.21 22.82 -0.84
C LEU A 405 -7.03 23.42 -1.62
N ILE A 406 -6.17 24.18 -0.94
CA ILE A 406 -4.95 24.73 -1.55
C ILE A 406 -4.03 23.60 -1.99
N ALA A 407 -3.82 22.59 -1.13
CA ALA A 407 -3.01 21.42 -1.46
C ALA A 407 -3.57 20.67 -2.68
N TRP A 408 -4.89 20.47 -2.73
CA TRP A 408 -5.57 19.84 -3.86
C TRP A 408 -5.35 20.61 -5.16
N ALA A 409 -5.47 21.94 -5.13
CA ALA A 409 -5.21 22.79 -6.29
C ALA A 409 -3.73 22.74 -6.73
N LEU A 410 -2.79 22.78 -5.78
CA LEU A 410 -1.36 22.73 -6.06
C LEU A 410 -0.93 21.39 -6.67
N LEU A 411 -1.46 20.28 -6.15
CA LEU A 411 -1.14 18.92 -6.61
C LEU A 411 -1.87 18.56 -7.90
N GLY A 412 -3.13 18.96 -8.04
CA GLY A 412 -4.00 18.63 -9.16
C GLY A 412 -3.78 19.56 -10.35
N ALA A 413 -4.10 20.85 -10.18
CA ALA A 413 -4.08 21.83 -11.26
C ALA A 413 -2.66 22.31 -11.57
N ALA A 414 -1.89 22.69 -10.53
CA ALA A 414 -0.53 23.22 -10.71
C ALA A 414 0.56 22.13 -10.79
N LYS A 415 0.19 20.85 -10.58
CA LYS A 415 1.09 19.68 -10.66
C LYS A 415 2.40 19.86 -9.89
N ARG A 416 2.35 20.55 -8.75
CA ARG A 416 3.55 20.80 -7.92
C ARG A 416 4.07 19.49 -7.32
N PRO A 417 5.40 19.35 -7.13
CA PRO A 417 5.97 18.17 -6.51
C PRO A 417 5.39 17.94 -5.11
N MET A 418 5.06 16.68 -4.81
CA MET A 418 4.36 16.33 -3.58
C MET A 418 5.10 16.75 -2.31
N GLY A 419 6.43 16.55 -2.27
CA GLY A 419 7.26 16.99 -1.14
C GLY A 419 7.18 18.50 -0.89
N VAL A 420 7.08 19.33 -1.95
CA VAL A 420 6.91 20.78 -1.80
C VAL A 420 5.57 21.11 -1.18
N VAL A 421 4.49 20.47 -1.63
CA VAL A 421 3.14 20.71 -1.08
C VAL A 421 3.04 20.28 0.38
N ILE A 422 3.68 19.16 0.75
CA ILE A 422 3.76 18.69 2.14
C ILE A 422 4.51 19.70 3.02
N LEU A 423 5.64 20.24 2.56
CA LEU A 423 6.38 21.29 3.27
C LEU A 423 5.57 22.58 3.42
N LEU A 424 4.85 23.00 2.37
CA LEU A 424 3.97 24.17 2.43
C LEU A 424 2.81 23.95 3.41
N GLY A 425 2.20 22.77 3.40
CA GLY A 425 1.17 22.40 4.38
C GLY A 425 1.70 22.43 5.81
N ALA A 426 2.86 21.81 6.05
CA ALA A 426 3.52 21.84 7.36
C ALA A 426 3.83 23.27 7.81
N GLY A 427 4.34 24.12 6.92
CA GLY A 427 4.60 25.52 7.19
C GLY A 427 3.33 26.32 7.47
N ALA A 428 2.24 26.06 6.74
CA ALA A 428 0.94 26.69 6.97
C ALA A 428 0.37 26.31 8.35
N GLY A 429 0.39 25.03 8.70
CA GLY A 429 -0.05 24.56 10.02
C GLY A 429 0.76 25.18 11.16
N TRP A 430 2.10 25.20 11.04
CA TRP A 430 2.97 25.87 12.00
C TRP A 430 2.73 27.38 12.08
N GLY A 431 2.55 28.05 10.94
CA GLY A 431 2.31 29.49 10.87
C GLY A 431 0.99 29.90 11.51
N LEU A 432 -0.09 29.14 11.29
CA LEU A 432 -1.38 29.37 11.95
C LEU A 432 -1.28 29.24 13.48
N TYR A 433 -0.48 28.30 13.97
CA TYR A 433 -0.17 28.17 15.39
C TYR A 433 0.63 29.36 15.91
N ALA A 434 1.68 29.77 15.20
CA ALA A 434 2.52 30.92 15.59
C ALA A 434 1.74 32.24 15.64
N LEU A 435 0.69 32.37 14.81
CA LEU A 435 -0.20 33.52 14.78
C LEU A 435 -1.35 33.44 15.80
N GLY A 436 -1.47 32.34 16.56
CA GLY A 436 -2.54 32.12 17.53
C GLY A 436 -3.93 31.91 16.90
N VAL A 437 -4.00 31.67 15.59
CA VAL A 437 -5.24 31.52 14.82
C VAL A 437 -5.79 30.10 14.92
N ALA A 438 -4.90 29.10 15.04
CA ALA A 438 -5.28 27.70 15.21
C ALA A 438 -4.59 27.13 16.45
N THR A 439 -5.37 26.60 17.38
CA THR A 439 -4.83 25.72 18.42
C THR A 439 -4.65 24.32 17.81
N PRO A 440 -3.43 23.77 17.76
CA PRO A 440 -3.23 22.40 17.32
C PRO A 440 -3.87 21.47 18.35
N ILE A 441 -5.05 20.94 18.02
CA ILE A 441 -5.79 19.97 18.84
C ILE A 441 -5.17 18.58 18.69
#